data_AF-A0A6H9IDC9-F1
#
_entry.id   AF-A0A6H9IDC9-F1
#
_cell.length_a   1.000
_cell.length_b   1.000
_cell.length_c   1.000
_cell.angle_alpha   90.00
_cell.angle_beta   90.00
_cell.angle_gamma   90.00
#
_symmetry.space_group_name_H-M   'P 1'
#
loop_
_entity.id
_entity.type
_entity.pdbx_description
1 polymer ?
#
loop_
_entity_poly.entity_id
_entity_poly.type
_entity_poly.pdbx_seq_one_letter_code
_entity_poly.pdbx_strand_id
1 'polypeptide(L)'
;MARGHPGAQIRDNALSRARFEFRWADQFNLGLDPDTAKDFHGETLPKESMKTAHSCSMCGPHFCSMKITQEVRDYAVSQGVGEREALERGMRERAGEFVGSGARARLSQPTARSPSRQSPRRGCAACPARRNRNRRGAPRR
;
A
#
# COMPACT_ATOMS: atom_id res chain seq x y z
N MET A 1 19.15 -7.74 10.26
CA MET A 1 18.30 -7.19 11.33
C MET A 1 18.10 -8.16 12.50
N ALA A 2 17.56 -9.37 12.30
CA ALA A 2 17.24 -10.32 13.39
C ALA A 2 18.41 -10.73 14.31
N ARG A 3 19.65 -10.74 13.80
CA ARG A 3 20.86 -11.05 14.58
C ARG A 3 21.50 -9.82 15.24
N GLY A 4 20.89 -8.64 15.15
CA GLY A 4 21.43 -7.40 15.73
C GLY A 4 22.73 -6.89 15.09
N HIS A 5 23.00 -7.23 13.82
CA HIS A 5 24.22 -6.79 13.15
C HIS A 5 24.31 -5.25 13.12
N PRO A 6 25.41 -4.65 13.63
CA PRO A 6 25.59 -3.21 13.62
C PRO A 6 25.56 -2.70 12.18
N GLY A 7 24.74 -1.69 11.91
CA GLY A 7 24.57 -1.13 10.56
C GLY A 7 23.34 -1.65 9.80
N ALA A 8 22.76 -2.79 10.17
CA ALA A 8 21.56 -3.29 9.51
C ALA A 8 20.38 -2.31 9.67
N GLN A 9 20.20 -1.74 10.86
CA GLN A 9 19.13 -0.77 11.11
C GLN A 9 19.31 0.55 10.35
N ILE A 10 20.53 0.92 9.97
CA ILE A 10 20.80 2.23 9.34
C ILE A 10 20.06 2.32 8.00
N ARG A 11 20.14 1.27 7.19
CA ARG A 11 19.46 1.21 5.90
C ARG A 11 17.94 1.23 6.06
N ASP A 12 17.42 0.44 6.98
CA ASP A 12 15.97 0.36 7.24
C ASP A 12 15.42 1.67 7.79
N ASN A 13 16.15 2.36 8.67
CA ASN A 13 15.79 3.67 9.20
C ASN A 13 15.81 4.73 8.09
N ALA A 14 16.84 4.74 7.23
CA ALA A 14 16.94 5.66 6.11
C ALA A 14 15.77 5.47 5.13
N LEU A 15 15.43 4.22 4.80
CA LEU A 15 14.33 3.87 3.92
C LEU A 15 12.97 4.24 4.53
N SER A 16 12.79 4.00 5.83
CA SER A 16 11.56 4.34 6.56
C SER A 16 11.36 5.86 6.65
N ARG A 17 12.44 6.62 6.84
CA ARG A 17 12.41 8.08 6.81
C ARG A 17 12.06 8.61 5.42
N ALA A 18 12.66 8.06 4.35
CA ALA A 18 12.32 8.45 2.98
C ALA A 18 10.85 8.21 2.63
N ARG A 19 10.25 7.11 3.14
CA ARG A 19 8.80 6.84 3.02
C ARG A 19 7.94 7.86 3.75
N PHE A 20 8.32 8.21 4.98
CA PHE A 20 7.57 9.16 5.80
C PHE A 20 7.60 10.58 5.21
N GLU A 21 8.74 10.99 4.64
CA GLU A 21 8.96 12.30 4.01
C GLU A 21 8.51 12.34 2.53
N PHE A 22 7.96 11.25 2.00
CA PHE A 22 7.56 11.12 0.59
C PHE A 22 8.69 11.42 -0.41
N ARG A 23 9.95 11.14 -0.05
CA ARG A 23 11.10 11.22 -0.95
C ARG A 23 11.19 9.95 -1.78
N TRP A 24 10.34 9.87 -2.81
CA TRP A 24 10.21 8.70 -3.69
C TRP A 24 11.53 8.29 -4.35
N ALA A 25 12.29 9.24 -4.88
CA ALA A 25 13.59 8.97 -5.49
C ALA A 25 14.56 8.28 -4.52
N ASP A 26 14.63 8.79 -3.28
CA ASP A 26 15.51 8.23 -2.25
C ASP A 26 15.02 6.86 -1.76
N GLN A 27 13.70 6.67 -1.66
CA GLN A 27 13.12 5.38 -1.35
C GLN A 27 13.49 4.32 -2.39
N PHE A 28 13.43 4.65 -3.69
CA PHE A 28 13.80 3.74 -4.77
C PHE A 28 15.29 3.42 -4.72
N ASN A 29 16.14 4.42 -4.57
CA ASN A 29 17.60 4.24 -4.53
C ASN A 29 18.08 3.44 -3.30
N LEU A 30 17.37 3.55 -2.16
CA LEU A 30 17.66 2.76 -0.96
C LEU A 30 17.06 1.34 -1.02
N GLY A 31 16.20 1.07 -2.00
CA GLY A 31 15.61 -0.24 -2.28
C GLY A 31 16.67 -1.31 -2.61
N LEU A 32 16.28 -2.58 -2.53
CA LEU A 32 17.15 -3.66 -3.02
C LEU A 32 17.16 -3.72 -4.55
N ASP A 33 16.07 -3.29 -5.17
CA ASP A 33 15.87 -3.24 -6.61
C ASP A 33 15.21 -1.89 -6.96
N PRO A 34 15.98 -0.88 -7.39
CA PRO A 34 15.47 0.46 -7.66
C PRO A 34 14.63 0.52 -8.94
N ASP A 35 14.88 -0.34 -9.92
CA ASP A 35 14.24 -0.26 -11.24
C ASP A 35 12.82 -0.83 -11.17
N THR A 36 12.66 -2.02 -10.58
CA THR A 36 11.35 -2.62 -10.32
C THR A 36 10.47 -1.70 -9.45
N ALA A 37 11.06 -1.00 -8.47
CA ALA A 37 10.31 -0.10 -7.60
C ALA A 37 9.79 1.15 -8.34
N LYS A 38 10.54 1.66 -9.31
CA LYS A 38 10.10 2.77 -10.18
C LYS A 38 9.01 2.33 -11.14
N ASP A 39 9.12 1.14 -11.71
CA ASP A 39 8.14 0.60 -12.65
C ASP A 39 6.78 0.44 -11.98
N PHE A 40 6.70 -0.19 -10.80
CA PHE A 40 5.44 -0.33 -10.07
C PHE A 40 4.82 1.01 -9.63
N HIS A 41 5.63 2.01 -9.30
CA HIS A 41 5.11 3.33 -8.99
C HIS A 41 4.60 4.04 -10.26
N GLY A 42 5.34 3.93 -11.37
CA GLY A 42 5.03 4.55 -12.66
C GLY A 42 3.80 3.97 -13.35
N GLU A 43 3.53 2.66 -13.20
CA GLU A 43 2.35 1.98 -13.77
C GLU A 43 1.03 2.65 -13.37
N THR A 44 0.96 3.15 -12.13
CA THR A 44 -0.28 3.72 -11.59
C THR A 44 -0.34 5.24 -11.70
N LEU A 45 0.80 5.93 -11.86
CA LEU A 45 0.92 7.38 -11.73
C LEU A 45 1.90 7.95 -12.78
N PRO A 46 1.50 8.09 -14.06
CA PRO A 46 2.38 8.53 -15.14
C PRO A 46 2.78 10.02 -15.09
N LYS A 47 2.19 10.81 -14.17
CA LYS A 47 2.50 12.24 -14.04
C LYS A 47 3.71 12.44 -13.13
N GLU A 48 4.70 13.20 -13.59
CA GLU A 48 5.89 13.57 -12.80
C GLU A 48 5.53 14.25 -11.47
N SER A 49 4.43 15.00 -11.42
CA SER A 49 3.94 15.65 -10.19
C SER A 49 3.56 14.68 -9.07
N MET A 50 3.38 13.39 -9.38
CA MET A 50 3.07 12.36 -8.38
C MET A 50 4.33 11.77 -7.74
N LYS A 51 5.52 12.00 -8.32
CA LYS A 51 6.81 11.62 -7.71
C LYS A 51 7.25 12.56 -6.58
N THR A 52 6.56 13.69 -6.40
CA THR A 52 6.73 14.61 -5.27
C THR A 52 5.46 14.74 -4.43
N ALA A 53 4.38 14.05 -4.81
CA ALA A 53 3.11 14.09 -4.09
C ALA A 53 3.19 13.28 -2.80
N HIS A 54 2.56 13.81 -1.75
CA HIS A 54 2.43 13.17 -0.44
C HIS A 54 1.31 12.11 -0.42
N SER A 55 1.20 11.33 -1.50
CA SER A 55 0.13 10.34 -1.65
C SER A 55 0.54 9.22 -2.59
N CYS A 56 0.28 7.98 -2.16
CA CYS A 56 0.39 6.79 -2.99
C CYS A 56 -0.97 6.48 -3.66
N SER A 57 -0.96 5.77 -4.80
CA SER A 57 -2.17 5.32 -5.50
C SER A 57 -3.10 4.44 -4.65
N MET A 58 -2.58 3.79 -3.61
CA MET A 58 -3.37 2.96 -2.69
C MET A 58 -4.30 3.75 -1.75
N CYS A 59 -3.87 4.94 -1.30
CA CYS A 59 -4.62 5.72 -0.29
C CYS A 59 -5.23 7.01 -0.86
N GLY A 60 -4.82 7.40 -2.07
CA GLY A 60 -5.27 8.65 -2.68
C GLY A 60 -4.79 9.89 -1.91
N PRO A 61 -5.12 11.10 -2.42
CA PRO A 61 -4.59 12.36 -1.89
C PRO A 61 -5.13 12.77 -0.51
N HIS A 62 -6.29 12.23 -0.10
CA HIS A 62 -6.99 12.65 1.12
C HIS A 62 -6.84 11.68 2.31
N PHE A 63 -6.47 10.41 2.07
CA PHE A 63 -6.50 9.38 3.12
C PHE A 63 -5.14 8.71 3.37
N CYS A 64 -4.04 9.33 2.95
CA CYS A 64 -2.71 8.82 3.26
C CYS A 64 -2.41 8.97 4.75
N SER A 65 -2.27 7.86 5.47
CA SER A 65 -2.01 7.81 6.91
C SER A 65 -0.76 8.59 7.32
N MET A 66 0.31 8.53 6.52
CA MET A 66 1.55 9.26 6.79
C MET A 66 1.35 10.78 6.69
N LYS A 67 0.62 11.24 5.67
CA LYS A 67 0.29 12.66 5.47
C LYS A 67 -0.59 13.19 6.62
N ILE A 68 -1.63 12.45 6.98
CA ILE A 68 -2.52 12.81 8.10
C ILE A 68 -1.72 12.91 9.41
N THR A 69 -0.80 11.98 9.64
CA THR A 69 0.08 12.02 10.82
C THR A 69 0.93 13.29 10.86
N GLN A 70 1.47 13.72 9.71
CA GLN A 70 2.23 14.97 9.63
C GLN A 70 1.34 16.19 9.89
N GLU A 71 0.14 16.24 9.27
CA GLU A 71 -0.82 17.32 9.48
C GLU A 71 -1.24 17.46 10.95
N VAL A 72 -1.47 16.33 11.65
CA VAL A 72 -1.81 16.34 13.08
C VAL A 72 -0.64 16.83 13.93
N ARG A 73 0.60 16.45 13.62
CA ARG A 73 1.79 16.95 14.32
C ARG A 73 1.97 18.45 14.13
N ASP A 74 1.83 18.92 12.89
CA ASP A 74 1.94 20.35 12.57
C ASP A 74 0.83 21.15 13.25
N TYR A 75 -0.40 20.62 13.27
CA TYR A 75 -1.52 21.18 14.01
C TYR A 75 -1.23 21.26 15.52
N ALA A 76 -0.71 20.19 16.12
CA ALA A 76 -0.34 20.17 17.54
C ALA A 76 0.72 21.23 17.88
N VAL A 77 1.75 21.38 17.03
CA VAL A 77 2.77 22.43 17.16
C VAL A 77 2.15 23.83 17.05
N SER A 78 1.25 24.04 16.07
CA SER A 78 0.61 25.34 15.84
C SER A 78 -0.35 25.78 16.96
N GLN A 79 -1.00 24.82 17.63
CA GLN A 79 -2.02 25.08 18.64
C GLN A 79 -1.49 24.94 20.09
N GLY A 80 -0.26 24.45 20.27
CA GLY A 80 0.34 24.25 21.59
C GLY A 80 -0.36 23.20 22.47
N VAL A 81 -1.20 22.35 21.88
CA VAL A 81 -1.92 21.26 22.55
C VAL A 81 -1.13 19.96 22.51
N GLY A 82 -1.29 19.13 23.54
CA GLY A 82 -0.66 17.82 23.60
C GLY A 82 -1.07 16.92 22.42
N GLU A 83 -0.14 16.10 21.92
CA GLU A 83 -0.33 15.25 20.72
C GLU A 83 -1.65 14.47 20.74
N ARG A 84 -2.06 13.93 21.90
CA ARG A 84 -3.29 13.15 22.03
C ARG A 84 -4.56 13.98 21.81
N GLU A 85 -4.61 15.18 22.34
CA GLU A 85 -5.79 16.06 22.21
C GLU A 85 -5.90 16.62 20.79
N ALA A 86 -4.77 16.98 20.18
CA ALA A 86 -4.68 17.37 18.78
C ALA A 86 -5.16 16.27 17.83
N LEU A 87 -4.82 15.01 18.12
CA LEU A 87 -5.20 13.86 17.31
C LEU A 87 -6.69 13.54 17.43
N GLU A 88 -7.26 13.62 18.63
CA GLU A 88 -8.71 13.45 18.84
C GLU A 88 -9.54 14.54 18.16
N ARG A 89 -9.11 15.81 18.26
CA ARG A 89 -9.79 16.94 17.59
C ARG A 89 -9.67 16.84 16.07
N GLY A 90 -8.45 16.64 15.55
CA GLY A 90 -8.21 16.54 14.12
C GLY A 90 -8.94 15.37 13.46
N MET A 91 -8.99 14.20 14.11
CA MET A 91 -9.74 13.05 13.60
C MET A 91 -11.25 13.31 13.60
N ARG A 92 -11.77 14.01 14.63
CA ARG A 92 -13.20 14.35 14.72
C ARG A 92 -13.61 15.36 13.64
N GLU A 93 -12.77 16.36 13.37
CA GLU A 93 -13.00 17.35 12.32
C GLU A 93 -12.96 16.73 10.92
N ARG A 94 -11.91 15.96 10.60
CA ARG A 94 -11.79 15.26 9.31
C ARG A 94 -12.90 14.23 9.08
N ALA A 95 -13.33 13.54 10.13
CA ALA A 95 -14.49 12.63 10.06
C ALA A 95 -15.79 13.41 9.78
N GLY A 96 -15.98 14.57 10.42
CA GLY A 96 -17.09 15.47 10.16
C GLY A 96 -17.13 15.97 8.71
N GLU A 97 -15.98 16.40 8.18
CA GLU A 97 -15.82 16.80 6.76
C GLU A 97 -16.20 15.65 5.82
N PHE A 98 -15.78 14.42 6.11
CA PHE A 98 -16.11 13.25 5.31
C PHE A 98 -17.61 12.96 5.28
N VAL A 99 -18.27 13.00 6.45
CA VAL A 99 -19.72 12.81 6.55
C VAL A 99 -20.47 13.94 5.83
N GLY A 100 -20.04 15.20 6.00
CA GLY A 100 -20.61 16.37 5.34
C GLY A 100 -20.45 16.37 3.82
N SER A 101 -19.34 15.81 3.32
CA SER A 101 -19.10 15.61 1.88
C SER A 101 -19.94 14.47 1.25
N GLY A 102 -20.87 13.90 2.02
CA GLY A 102 -21.85 12.92 1.56
C GLY A 102 -21.45 11.46 1.77
N ALA A 103 -20.42 11.20 2.59
CA ALA A 103 -19.91 9.86 2.93
C ALA A 103 -19.69 8.94 1.72
N ARG A 104 -19.51 9.53 0.53
CA ARG A 104 -19.25 8.82 -0.71
C ARG A 104 -17.76 8.67 -0.85
N ALA A 105 -17.26 7.48 -0.54
CA ALA A 105 -15.99 7.03 -1.11
C ALA A 105 -16.17 7.04 -2.63
N ARG A 106 -15.68 8.08 -3.31
CA ARG A 106 -15.58 8.10 -4.77
C ARG A 106 -14.60 6.99 -5.14
N LEU A 107 -15.11 5.80 -5.41
CA LEU A 107 -14.35 4.73 -6.05
C LEU A 107 -13.90 5.30 -7.40
N SER A 108 -12.64 5.73 -7.47
CA SER A 108 -11.98 5.89 -8.76
C SER A 108 -12.11 4.55 -9.46
N GLN A 109 -12.73 4.55 -10.64
CA GLN A 109 -12.97 3.34 -11.39
C GLN A 109 -11.69 2.49 -11.45
N PRO A 110 -11.77 1.16 -11.33
CA PRO A 110 -10.64 0.32 -11.67
C PRO A 110 -10.30 0.64 -13.13
N THR A 111 -9.12 1.23 -13.37
CA THR A 111 -8.61 1.45 -14.71
C THR A 111 -8.72 0.12 -15.46
N ALA A 112 -9.45 0.13 -16.57
CA ALA A 112 -9.75 -1.05 -17.36
C ALA A 112 -8.46 -1.86 -17.58
N ARG A 113 -8.45 -3.09 -17.08
CA ARG A 113 -7.41 -4.08 -17.31
C ARG A 113 -7.17 -4.16 -18.82
N SER A 114 -5.99 -3.76 -19.30
CA SER A 114 -5.60 -3.96 -20.70
C SER A 114 -5.85 -5.43 -21.08
N PRO A 115 -6.35 -5.72 -22.29
CA PRO A 115 -6.58 -7.09 -22.71
C PRO A 115 -5.22 -7.77 -22.83
N SER A 116 -4.83 -8.48 -21.77
CA SER A 116 -3.69 -9.39 -21.80
C SER A 116 -3.94 -10.35 -22.96
N ARG A 117 -3.04 -10.32 -23.95
CA ARG A 117 -2.96 -11.26 -25.07
C ARG A 117 -3.37 -12.65 -24.59
N GLN A 118 -4.45 -13.19 -25.18
CA GLN A 118 -4.85 -14.57 -24.97
C GLN A 118 -3.71 -15.45 -25.51
N SER A 119 -2.86 -15.97 -24.62
CA SER A 119 -2.00 -17.10 -24.96
C SER A 119 -2.90 -18.28 -25.32
N PRO A 120 -2.71 -18.92 -26.49
CA PRO A 120 -3.51 -20.08 -26.86
C PRO A 120 -3.20 -21.19 -25.85
N ARG A 121 -4.26 -21.68 -25.18
CA ARG A 121 -4.20 -22.84 -24.29
C ARG A 121 -3.71 -24.03 -25.12
N ARG A 122 -2.43 -24.38 -25.02
CA ARG A 122 -1.95 -25.70 -25.43
C ARG A 122 -2.68 -26.72 -24.57
N GLY A 123 -3.47 -27.58 -25.21
CA GLY A 123 -4.29 -28.57 -24.55
C GLY A 123 -3.47 -29.48 -23.64
N CYS A 124 -3.82 -29.52 -22.36
CA CYS A 124 -3.47 -30.65 -21.51
C CYS A 124 -4.33 -31.83 -21.95
N ALA A 125 -3.69 -32.86 -22.49
CA ALA A 125 -4.32 -34.12 -22.82
C ALA A 125 -5.01 -34.72 -21.58
N ALA A 126 -6.23 -35.22 -21.82
CA ALA A 126 -7.13 -35.98 -20.96
C ALA A 126 -6.55 -36.53 -19.65
N CYS A 127 -7.04 -36.03 -18.51
CA CYS A 127 -7.02 -36.75 -17.25
C CYS A 127 -8.33 -37.56 -17.15
N PRO A 128 -8.33 -38.90 -17.24
CA PRO A 128 -9.56 -39.67 -17.18
C PRO A 128 -10.14 -39.67 -15.76
N ALA A 129 -11.44 -39.42 -15.68
CA ALA A 129 -12.23 -39.30 -14.46
C ALA A 129 -12.04 -40.49 -13.50
N ARG A 130 -11.55 -40.23 -12.28
CA ARG A 130 -11.55 -41.20 -11.18
C ARG A 130 -13.00 -41.46 -10.75
N ARG A 131 -13.55 -42.59 -11.20
CA ARG A 131 -14.82 -43.15 -10.72
C ARG A 131 -14.74 -43.37 -9.21
N ASN A 132 -15.66 -42.73 -8.49
CA ASN A 132 -15.96 -42.97 -7.09
C ASN A 132 -16.40 -44.45 -6.90
N ARG A 133 -15.60 -45.24 -6.18
CA ARG A 133 -15.97 -46.59 -5.72
C ARG A 133 -15.74 -46.71 -4.22
N ASN A 134 -16.83 -46.51 -3.51
CA ASN A 134 -17.09 -46.97 -2.15
C ASN A 134 -16.76 -48.47 -2.00
N ARG A 135 -15.71 -48.84 -1.24
CA ARG A 135 -15.55 -50.19 -0.64
C ARG A 135 -14.63 -50.13 0.61
N ARG A 136 -15.27 -50.27 1.77
CA ARG A 136 -14.98 -51.22 2.88
C ARG A 136 -13.51 -51.49 3.25
N GLY A 137 -13.16 -51.20 4.51
CA GLY A 137 -12.51 -52.19 5.40
C GLY A 137 -11.06 -51.99 5.86
N ALA A 138 -10.92 -51.65 7.15
CA ALA A 138 -9.90 -52.10 8.13
C ALA A 138 -8.45 -51.53 8.09
N PRO A 139 -7.66 -51.68 9.18
CA PRO A 139 -7.96 -51.31 10.58
C PRO A 139 -6.89 -50.34 11.14
N ARG A 140 -7.21 -49.69 12.26
CA ARG A 140 -6.26 -48.86 13.03
C ARG A 140 -5.33 -49.75 13.86
N ARG A 141 -4.03 -49.46 13.79
CA ARG A 141 -3.03 -49.75 14.83
C ARG A 141 -2.56 -48.43 15.39
#